data_AF-A0A8S3J417-F1
#
_entry.id   AF-A0A8S3J417-F1
#
_cell.length_a   1.000
_cell.length_b   1.000
_cell.length_c   1.000
_cell.angle_alpha   90.00
_cell.angle_beta   90.00
_cell.angle_gamma   90.00
#
_symmetry.space_group_name_H-M   'P 1'
#
loop_
_entity.id
_entity.type
_entity.pdbx_description
1 polymer ?
#
loop_
_entity_poly.entity_id
_entity_poly.type
_entity_poly.pdbx_seq_one_letter_code
_entity_poly.pdbx_strand_id
1 'polypeptide(L)'
;NAFVQNQNGNLFSRIYRHPLIQGYSLPYEVGHVKLVHSDWFRSALIRAVCYCSSVEDFNLERIYLELTCLTNGYSLRFVETHVQHFFNFFHLHPMRYSRDQIMYNKFRHNWFNYIKIQHELSDQLQQFDDKGQLIHLNYLYEYGARCKFNEQFHRIWSEYFNQHPNLSIPKCEILLNAINVHSLNVLLSNQKSMVS
;
A
#
# COMPACT_ATOMS: atom_id res chain seq x y z
N ASN A 1 -0.46 2.81 -18.62
CA ASN A 1 -0.25 2.54 -20.07
C ASN A 1 1.21 2.29 -20.35
N ALA A 2 1.54 1.13 -20.92
CA ALA A 2 2.89 0.83 -21.40
C ALA A 2 2.88 0.93 -22.93
N PHE A 3 3.76 1.77 -23.48
CA PHE A 3 4.00 1.84 -24.92
C PHE A 3 5.27 1.08 -25.24
N VAL A 4 5.21 0.22 -26.24
CA VAL A 4 6.37 -0.49 -26.77
C VAL A 4 6.51 -0.10 -28.24
N GLN A 5 7.66 0.47 -28.60
CA GLN A 5 7.98 0.91 -29.95
C GLN A 5 9.33 0.31 -30.35
N ASN A 6 9.41 -0.27 -31.54
CA ASN A 6 10.68 -0.68 -32.13
C ASN A 6 11.19 0.47 -33.01
N GLN A 7 12.38 1.00 -32.69
CA GLN A 7 13.07 1.98 -33.54
C GLN A 7 14.42 1.38 -33.98
N ASN A 8 14.55 1.13 -35.28
CA ASN A 8 15.76 0.61 -35.93
C ASN A 8 16.29 -0.72 -35.34
N GLY A 9 15.38 -1.64 -34.99
CA GLY A 9 15.75 -2.94 -34.42
C GLY A 9 15.92 -2.93 -32.89
N ASN A 10 15.86 -1.76 -32.26
CA ASN A 10 15.91 -1.62 -30.82
C ASN A 10 14.51 -1.40 -30.24
N LEU A 11 14.15 -2.22 -29.26
CA LEU A 11 12.90 -2.13 -28.53
C LEU A 11 12.98 -1.04 -27.47
N PHE A 12 12.18 0.00 -27.63
CA PHE A 12 11.98 1.09 -26.67
C PHE A 12 10.64 0.91 -25.99
N SER A 13 10.65 0.73 -24.66
CA SER A 13 9.43 0.76 -23.87
C SER A 13 9.36 2.05 -23.07
N ARG A 14 8.23 2.75 -23.18
CA ARG A 14 7.90 3.91 -22.36
C ARG A 14 6.75 3.52 -21.46
N ILE A 15 7.09 3.17 -20.22
CA ILE A 15 6.11 2.92 -19.18
C ILE A 15 5.67 4.29 -18.69
N TYR A 16 4.41 4.68 -18.94
CA TYR A 16 3.84 5.86 -18.32
C TYR A 16 3.83 5.63 -16.80
N ARG A 17 4.69 6.35 -16.09
CA ARG A 17 4.77 6.35 -14.63
C ARG A 17 3.83 7.42 -14.11
N HIS A 18 2.67 7.03 -13.61
CA HIS A 18 1.85 7.95 -12.82
C HIS A 18 2.61 8.24 -11.52
N PRO A 19 2.76 9.50 -11.07
CA PRO A 19 3.48 9.86 -9.84
C PRO A 19 2.96 9.20 -8.55
N LEU A 20 1.81 8.52 -8.61
CA LEU A 20 1.10 7.90 -7.49
C LEU A 20 1.09 6.37 -7.54
N ILE A 21 1.64 5.75 -8.60
CA ILE A 21 1.90 4.31 -8.61
C ILE A 21 3.17 4.09 -7.77
N GLN A 22 2.94 3.86 -6.48
CA GLN A 22 3.90 3.53 -5.42
C GLN A 22 5.36 3.88 -5.79
N GLY A 23 5.80 5.08 -5.41
CA GLY A 23 7.19 5.49 -5.54
C GLY A 23 8.10 4.39 -5.01
N TYR A 24 9.06 3.95 -5.84
CA TYR A 24 10.02 2.94 -5.44
C TYR A 24 10.87 3.51 -4.30
N SER A 25 10.50 3.19 -3.06
CA SER A 25 11.40 3.35 -1.93
C SER A 25 12.27 2.12 -1.90
N LEU A 26 13.56 2.29 -2.19
CA LEU A 26 14.52 1.21 -2.00
C LEU A 26 14.53 0.86 -0.51
N PRO A 27 14.54 -0.43 -0.14
CA PRO A 27 14.43 -0.86 1.25
C PRO A 27 15.52 -0.29 2.18
N TYR A 28 16.59 0.26 1.61
CA TYR A 28 17.73 0.82 2.31
C TYR A 28 17.59 2.32 2.66
N GLU A 29 16.63 3.05 2.09
CA GLU A 29 16.47 4.50 2.32
C GLU A 29 15.46 4.84 3.43
N VAL A 30 14.72 3.86 3.96
CA VAL A 30 13.62 4.10 4.88
C VAL A 30 13.98 3.52 6.26
N GLY A 31 13.95 4.38 7.28
CA GLY A 31 14.48 4.13 8.64
C GLY A 31 13.97 2.89 9.40
N HIS A 32 13.03 2.11 8.88
CA HIS A 32 12.57 0.85 9.47
C HIS A 32 12.70 -0.32 8.49
N VAL A 33 13.91 -0.86 8.37
CA VAL A 33 14.28 -2.04 7.56
C VAL A 33 13.24 -3.17 7.66
N LYS A 34 12.76 -3.52 8.86
CA LYS A 34 11.79 -4.63 9.03
C LYS A 34 10.39 -4.38 8.45
N LEU A 35 9.81 -3.19 8.67
CA LEU A 35 8.47 -2.86 8.16
C LEU A 35 8.48 -2.67 6.64
N VAL A 36 9.55 -2.07 6.13
CA VAL A 36 9.71 -1.82 4.70
C VAL A 36 9.96 -3.13 3.94
N HIS A 37 10.70 -4.09 4.53
CA HIS A 37 10.87 -5.40 3.92
C HIS A 37 9.59 -6.25 3.97
N SER A 38 8.79 -6.17 5.05
CA SER A 38 7.48 -6.83 5.09
C SER A 38 6.52 -6.24 4.05
N ASP A 39 6.54 -4.92 3.89
CA ASP A 39 5.73 -4.22 2.90
C ASP A 39 6.20 -4.50 1.47
N TRP A 40 7.52 -4.63 1.25
CA TRP A 40 8.08 -4.97 -0.04
C TRP A 40 7.58 -6.32 -0.56
N PHE A 41 7.65 -7.37 0.27
CA PHE A 41 7.24 -8.71 -0.16
C PHE A 41 5.73 -8.75 -0.48
N ARG A 42 4.93 -8.10 0.37
CA ARG A 42 3.49 -7.94 0.13
C ARG A 42 3.21 -7.16 -1.15
N SER A 43 3.89 -6.03 -1.36
CA SER A 43 3.78 -5.23 -2.59
C SER A 43 4.22 -6.01 -3.82
N ALA A 44 5.24 -6.86 -3.72
CA ALA A 44 5.67 -7.73 -4.80
C ALA A 44 4.59 -8.74 -5.18
N LEU A 45 3.97 -9.40 -4.19
CA LEU A 45 2.84 -10.31 -4.43
C LEU A 45 1.64 -9.59 -5.07
N ILE A 46 1.30 -8.40 -4.59
CA ILE A 46 0.23 -7.58 -5.19
C ILE A 46 0.55 -7.25 -6.65
N ARG A 47 1.79 -6.86 -6.95
CA ARG A 47 2.22 -6.58 -8.33
C ARG A 47 2.14 -7.82 -9.22
N ALA A 48 2.50 -8.99 -8.69
CA ALA A 48 2.35 -10.25 -9.41
C ALA A 48 0.88 -10.47 -9.84
N VAL A 49 -0.10 -10.20 -8.97
CA VAL A 49 -1.53 -10.26 -9.33
C VAL A 49 -1.90 -9.29 -10.45
N CYS A 50 -1.31 -8.10 -10.46
CA CYS A 50 -1.57 -7.11 -11.50
C CYS A 50 -1.01 -7.56 -12.86
N TYR A 51 0.20 -8.12 -12.90
CA TYR A 51 0.89 -8.46 -14.15
C TYR A 51 0.55 -9.85 -14.70
N CYS A 52 0.35 -10.84 -13.84
CA CYS A 52 0.08 -12.21 -14.26
C CYS A 52 -1.38 -12.34 -14.71
N SER A 53 -1.60 -12.82 -15.94
CA SER A 53 -2.94 -13.07 -16.46
C SER A 53 -3.43 -14.48 -16.16
N SER A 54 -2.51 -15.43 -15.99
CA SER A 54 -2.83 -16.79 -15.58
C SER A 54 -2.46 -17.06 -14.11
N VAL A 55 -3.17 -18.00 -13.50
CA VAL A 55 -2.88 -18.47 -12.13
C VAL A 55 -1.52 -19.19 -12.08
N GLU A 56 -1.11 -19.82 -13.19
CA GLU A 56 0.19 -20.48 -13.29
C GLU A 56 1.33 -19.47 -13.28
N ASP A 57 1.24 -18.41 -14.09
CA ASP A 57 2.23 -17.32 -14.11
C ASP A 57 2.34 -16.67 -12.73
N PHE A 58 1.21 -16.47 -12.06
CA PHE A 58 1.19 -15.93 -10.70
C PHE A 58 1.86 -16.85 -9.70
N ASN A 59 1.60 -18.16 -9.78
CA ASN A 59 2.24 -19.14 -8.91
C ASN A 59 3.76 -19.22 -9.13
N LEU A 60 4.21 -19.14 -10.39
CA LEU A 60 5.63 -19.09 -10.72
C LEU A 60 6.29 -17.83 -10.15
N GLU A 61 5.68 -16.66 -10.34
CA GLU A 61 6.17 -15.40 -9.77
C GLU A 61 6.19 -15.44 -8.24
N ARG A 62 5.15 -16.01 -7.61
CA ARG A 62 5.10 -16.21 -6.16
C ARG A 62 6.27 -17.06 -5.68
N ILE A 63 6.49 -18.23 -6.30
CA ILE A 63 7.61 -19.12 -5.96
C ILE A 63 8.95 -18.40 -6.16
N TYR A 64 9.10 -17.64 -7.25
CA TYR A 64 10.30 -16.84 -7.50
C TYR A 64 10.54 -15.81 -6.39
N LEU A 65 9.51 -15.10 -5.93
CA LEU A 65 9.60 -14.17 -4.81
C LEU A 65 9.96 -14.87 -3.49
N GLU A 66 9.34 -16.02 -3.21
CA GLU A 66 9.64 -16.84 -2.03
C GLU A 66 11.11 -17.28 -2.03
N LEU A 67 11.59 -17.83 -3.15
CA LEU A 67 12.98 -18.23 -3.32
C LEU A 67 13.94 -17.05 -3.19
N THR A 68 13.61 -15.90 -3.78
CA THR A 68 14.40 -14.67 -3.67
C THR A 68 14.55 -14.25 -2.21
N CYS A 69 13.49 -14.30 -1.40
CA CYS A 69 13.61 -14.04 0.03
C CYS A 69 14.52 -15.05 0.72
N LEU A 70 14.34 -16.35 0.48
CA LEU A 70 15.15 -17.39 1.12
C LEU A 70 16.65 -17.25 0.78
N THR A 71 16.98 -16.98 -0.49
CA THR A 71 18.37 -16.78 -0.93
C THR A 71 19.00 -15.51 -0.38
N ASN A 72 18.20 -14.48 -0.07
CA ASN A 72 18.65 -13.26 0.61
C ASN A 72 18.70 -13.40 2.15
N GLY A 73 18.63 -14.63 2.69
CA GLY A 73 18.83 -14.89 4.11
C GLY A 73 17.59 -14.70 5.00
N TYR A 74 16.40 -14.52 4.40
CA TYR A 74 15.15 -14.50 5.17
C TYR A 74 14.78 -15.92 5.61
N SER A 75 14.20 -16.03 6.81
CA SER A 75 13.77 -17.33 7.34
C SER A 75 12.54 -17.88 6.61
N LEU A 76 12.42 -19.20 6.54
CA LEU A 76 11.21 -19.85 5.99
C LEU A 76 9.95 -19.37 6.71
N ARG A 77 10.00 -19.27 8.04
CA ARG A 77 8.88 -18.75 8.85
C ARG A 77 8.47 -17.34 8.44
N PHE A 78 9.43 -16.46 8.12
CA PHE A 78 9.13 -15.11 7.63
C PHE A 78 8.34 -15.16 6.32
N VAL A 79 8.82 -15.94 5.34
CA VAL A 79 8.20 -16.07 4.02
C VAL A 79 6.79 -16.64 4.14
N GLU A 80 6.65 -17.76 4.84
CA GLU A 80 5.34 -18.42 5.05
C GLU A 80 4.33 -17.50 5.74
N THR A 81 4.76 -16.75 6.75
CA THR A 81 3.89 -15.80 7.47
C THR A 81 3.37 -14.73 6.52
N HIS A 82 4.21 -14.18 5.63
CA HIS A 82 3.80 -13.11 4.72
C HIS A 82 2.93 -13.63 3.58
N VAL A 83 3.25 -14.80 3.02
CA VAL A 83 2.39 -15.46 2.02
C VAL A 83 1.02 -15.77 2.65
N GLN A 84 1.00 -16.31 3.87
CA GLN A 84 -0.23 -16.61 4.57
C GLN A 84 -1.04 -15.34 4.86
N HIS A 85 -0.39 -14.27 5.35
CA HIS A 85 -1.04 -12.97 5.53
C HIS A 85 -1.63 -12.42 4.24
N PHE A 86 -0.95 -12.55 3.11
CA PHE A 86 -1.48 -12.15 1.81
C PHE A 86 -2.78 -12.88 1.47
N PHE A 87 -2.80 -14.21 1.54
CA PHE A 87 -4.01 -14.98 1.26
C PHE A 87 -5.12 -14.76 2.30
N ASN A 88 -4.77 -14.56 3.57
CA ASN A 88 -5.74 -14.23 4.62
C ASN A 88 -6.40 -12.87 4.36
N PHE A 89 -5.59 -11.86 4.02
CA PHE A 89 -6.05 -10.50 3.77
C PHE A 89 -7.09 -10.43 2.65
N PHE A 90 -6.94 -11.28 1.63
CA PHE A 90 -7.88 -11.36 0.52
C PHE A 90 -8.97 -12.44 0.70
N HIS A 91 -8.97 -13.17 1.83
CA HIS A 91 -9.86 -14.32 2.06
C HIS A 91 -9.75 -15.41 0.99
N LEU A 92 -8.53 -15.67 0.49
CA LEU A 92 -8.22 -16.58 -0.62
C LEU A 92 -7.48 -17.85 -0.19
N HIS A 93 -7.75 -18.37 1.01
CA HIS A 93 -7.09 -19.58 1.52
C HIS A 93 -7.01 -20.75 0.50
N PRO A 94 -8.09 -21.08 -0.24
CA PRO A 94 -8.04 -22.19 -1.21
C PRO A 94 -7.08 -21.92 -2.38
N MET A 95 -6.82 -20.65 -2.69
CA MET A 95 -6.06 -20.25 -3.87
C MET A 95 -4.55 -20.47 -3.71
N ARG A 96 -4.05 -20.66 -2.48
CA ARG A 96 -2.62 -20.88 -2.22
C ARG A 96 -2.07 -22.12 -2.95
N TYR A 97 -2.89 -23.16 -3.09
CA TYR A 97 -2.51 -24.42 -3.75
C TYR A 97 -3.38 -24.74 -4.98
N SER A 98 -4.27 -23.83 -5.35
CA SER A 98 -5.18 -24.03 -6.47
C SER A 98 -4.56 -23.58 -7.79
N ARG A 99 -4.91 -24.30 -8.86
CA ARG A 99 -4.68 -23.91 -10.25
C ARG A 99 -5.98 -23.46 -10.94
N ASP A 100 -6.99 -23.10 -10.14
CA ASP A 100 -8.28 -22.64 -10.65
C ASP A 100 -8.17 -21.21 -11.21
N GLN A 101 -8.10 -21.14 -12.53
CA GLN A 101 -8.08 -19.88 -13.28
C GLN A 101 -9.35 -19.05 -13.08
N ILE A 102 -10.52 -19.67 -12.87
CA ILE A 102 -11.79 -18.96 -12.69
C ILE A 102 -11.77 -18.23 -11.35
N MET A 103 -11.34 -18.92 -10.29
CA MET A 103 -11.15 -18.30 -8.97
C MET A 103 -10.14 -17.15 -9.03
N TYR A 104 -9.02 -17.35 -9.72
CA TYR A 104 -7.99 -16.33 -9.90
C TYR A 104 -8.51 -15.09 -10.65
N ASN A 105 -9.28 -15.28 -11.72
CA ASN A 105 -9.88 -14.18 -12.48
C ASN A 105 -10.86 -13.37 -11.63
N LYS A 106 -11.69 -14.04 -10.81
CA LYS A 106 -12.60 -13.37 -9.86
C LYS A 106 -11.82 -12.53 -8.86
N PHE A 107 -10.74 -13.09 -8.30
CA PHE A 107 -9.86 -12.35 -7.41
C PHE A 107 -9.25 -11.11 -8.09
N ARG A 108 -8.64 -11.27 -9.27
CA ARG A 108 -8.05 -10.14 -10.01
C ARG A 108 -9.07 -9.06 -10.28
N HIS A 109 -10.28 -9.43 -10.69
CA HIS A 109 -11.35 -8.48 -10.94
C HIS A 109 -11.73 -7.70 -9.68
N ASN A 110 -11.92 -8.40 -8.55
CA ASN A 110 -12.22 -7.76 -7.26
C ASN A 110 -11.09 -6.83 -6.82
N TRP A 111 -9.83 -7.23 -7.02
CA TRP A 111 -8.66 -6.41 -6.73
C TRP A 111 -8.63 -5.12 -7.56
N PHE A 112 -8.84 -5.21 -8.87
CA PHE A 112 -8.87 -4.04 -9.73
C PHE A 112 -10.05 -3.11 -9.40
N ASN A 113 -11.21 -3.66 -9.04
CA ASN A 113 -12.35 -2.87 -8.57
C ASN A 113 -12.02 -2.14 -7.26
N TYR A 114 -11.39 -2.82 -6.30
CA TYR A 114 -10.93 -2.20 -5.06
C TYR A 114 -9.96 -1.04 -5.35
N ILE A 115 -8.95 -1.26 -6.19
CA ILE A 115 -7.99 -0.22 -6.58
C ILE A 115 -8.69 0.97 -7.24
N LYS A 116 -9.67 0.72 -8.12
CA LYS A 116 -10.46 1.78 -8.74
C LYS A 116 -11.23 2.61 -7.71
N ILE A 117 -11.90 1.95 -6.75
CA ILE A 117 -12.62 2.64 -5.67
C ILE A 117 -11.64 3.47 -4.81
N GLN A 118 -10.46 2.92 -4.50
CA GLN A 118 -9.44 3.67 -3.74
C GLN A 118 -8.95 4.90 -4.51
N HIS A 119 -8.79 4.81 -5.83
CA HIS A 119 -8.47 5.97 -6.66
C HIS A 119 -9.58 7.03 -6.64
N GLU A 120 -10.83 6.61 -6.83
CA GLU A 120 -11.98 7.53 -6.79
C GLU A 120 -12.09 8.24 -5.42
N LEU A 121 -11.85 7.53 -4.32
CA LEU A 121 -11.80 8.12 -2.97
C LEU A 121 -10.63 9.10 -2.82
N SER A 122 -9.45 8.76 -3.33
CA SER A 122 -8.29 9.65 -3.29
C SER A 122 -8.54 10.94 -4.09
N ASP A 123 -9.18 10.82 -5.25
CA ASP A 123 -9.53 11.97 -6.09
C ASP A 123 -10.59 12.85 -5.40
N GLN A 124 -11.56 12.24 -4.72
CA GLN A 124 -12.54 12.97 -3.91
C GLN A 124 -11.87 13.72 -2.75
N LEU A 125 -10.98 13.07 -2.01
CA LEU A 125 -10.22 13.69 -0.92
C LEU A 125 -9.40 14.88 -1.42
N GLN A 126 -8.74 14.76 -2.58
CA GLN A 126 -8.01 15.88 -3.19
C GLN A 126 -8.95 17.05 -3.52
N GLN A 127 -10.14 16.78 -4.04
CA GLN A 127 -11.13 17.84 -4.30
C GLN A 127 -11.61 18.55 -3.03
N PHE A 128 -11.69 17.85 -1.89
CA PHE A 128 -11.99 18.48 -0.60
C PHE A 128 -10.83 19.34 -0.11
N ASP A 129 -9.59 18.87 -0.30
CA ASP A 129 -8.38 19.62 0.06
C ASP A 129 -8.28 20.93 -0.75
N ASP A 130 -8.49 20.85 -2.06
CA ASP A 130 -8.46 22.01 -2.97
C ASP A 130 -9.54 23.05 -2.63
N LYS A 131 -10.65 22.63 -2.01
CA LYS A 131 -11.75 23.50 -1.56
C LYS A 131 -11.54 24.06 -0.15
N GLY A 132 -10.43 23.73 0.52
CA GLY A 132 -10.20 24.06 1.93
C GLY A 132 -11.19 23.39 2.89
N GLN A 133 -11.78 22.27 2.46
CA GLN A 133 -12.80 21.51 3.18
C GLN A 133 -12.23 20.27 3.88
N LEU A 134 -10.92 20.04 3.78
CA LEU A 134 -10.26 18.92 4.42
C LEU A 134 -9.53 19.37 5.69
N ILE A 135 -9.87 18.76 6.83
CA ILE A 135 -9.16 18.97 8.09
C ILE A 135 -8.15 17.84 8.24
N HIS A 136 -6.87 18.19 8.23
CA HIS A 136 -5.77 17.24 8.44
C HIS A 136 -5.50 17.08 9.94
N LEU A 137 -5.72 15.89 10.47
CA LEU A 137 -5.38 15.54 11.85
C LEU A 137 -4.24 14.53 11.85
N ASN A 138 -3.12 14.96 12.41
CA ASN A 138 -1.94 14.13 12.54
C ASN A 138 -1.85 13.56 13.96
N TYR A 139 -1.64 12.24 14.08
CA TYR A 139 -1.42 11.60 15.37
C TYR A 139 -0.16 10.73 15.36
N LEU A 140 0.51 10.69 16.51
CA LEU A 140 1.62 9.77 16.74
C LEU A 140 1.04 8.42 17.14
N TYR A 141 1.31 7.40 16.32
CA TYR A 141 0.89 6.04 16.62
C TYR A 141 2.07 5.19 17.04
N GLU A 142 2.28 5.08 18.35
CA GLU A 142 3.43 4.33 18.87
C GLU A 142 3.12 2.85 19.12
N TYR A 143 1.88 2.49 19.51
CA TYR A 143 1.51 1.10 19.80
C TYR A 143 0.00 0.82 19.74
N GLY A 144 -0.38 -0.43 19.44
CA GLY A 144 -1.75 -0.97 19.54
C GLY A 144 -2.36 -1.53 18.24
N ALA A 145 -3.68 -1.73 18.23
CA ALA A 145 -4.43 -2.04 17.02
C ALA A 145 -5.05 -0.78 16.38
N ARG A 146 -4.64 -0.43 15.15
CA ARG A 146 -5.06 0.81 14.47
C ARG A 146 -6.57 0.88 14.23
N CYS A 147 -7.22 -0.27 14.01
CA CYS A 147 -8.68 -0.37 13.91
C CYS A 147 -9.38 0.15 15.17
N LYS A 148 -8.93 -0.28 16.36
CA LYS A 148 -9.50 0.17 17.64
C LYS A 148 -9.29 1.66 17.88
N PHE A 149 -8.14 2.20 17.48
CA PHE A 149 -7.89 3.64 17.56
C PHE A 149 -8.86 4.41 16.66
N ASN A 150 -8.99 3.99 15.38
CA ASN A 150 -9.90 4.64 14.44
C ASN A 150 -11.35 4.59 14.94
N GLU A 151 -11.81 3.45 15.46
CA GLU A 151 -13.15 3.30 16.06
C GLU A 151 -13.37 4.27 17.23
N GLN A 152 -12.40 4.37 18.14
CA GLN A 152 -12.47 5.27 19.29
C GLN A 152 -12.46 6.74 18.86
N PHE A 153 -11.61 7.09 17.89
CA PHE A 153 -11.57 8.42 17.33
C PHE A 153 -12.92 8.78 16.70
N HIS A 154 -13.46 7.93 15.83
CA HIS A 154 -14.76 8.15 15.21
C HIS A 154 -15.87 8.29 16.25
N ARG A 155 -15.86 7.49 17.33
CA ARG A 155 -16.82 7.60 18.42
C ARG A 155 -16.77 8.97 19.10
N ILE A 156 -15.59 9.38 19.59
CA ILE A 156 -15.38 10.67 20.28
C ILE A 156 -15.82 11.82 19.38
N TRP A 157 -15.40 11.74 18.11
CA TRP A 157 -15.70 12.77 17.14
C TRP A 157 -17.20 12.86 16.83
N SER A 158 -17.88 11.72 16.69
CA SER A 158 -19.33 11.69 16.47
C SER A 158 -20.09 12.23 17.68
N GLU A 159 -19.69 11.86 18.89
CA GLU A 159 -20.27 12.38 20.14
C GLU A 159 -20.13 13.90 20.24
N TYR A 160 -18.95 14.44 19.88
CA TYR A 160 -18.69 15.88 19.91
C TYR A 160 -19.59 16.67 18.92
N PHE A 161 -19.72 16.21 17.68
CA PHE A 161 -20.57 16.86 16.68
C PHE A 161 -22.07 16.74 17.00
N ASN A 162 -22.49 15.62 17.60
CA ASN A 162 -23.86 15.45 18.09
C ASN A 162 -24.21 16.43 19.22
N GLN A 163 -23.23 16.78 20.08
CA GLN A 163 -23.41 17.74 21.18
C GLN A 163 -23.31 19.20 20.72
N HIS A 164 -22.65 19.46 19.59
CA HIS A 164 -22.46 20.79 19.03
C HIS A 164 -22.95 20.88 17.58
N PRO A 165 -24.27 20.79 17.32
CA PRO A 165 -24.83 20.81 15.97
C PRO A 165 -24.55 22.13 15.21
N ASN A 166 -24.27 23.22 15.93
CA ASN A 166 -23.88 24.51 15.34
C ASN A 166 -22.44 24.50 14.77
N LEU A 167 -21.62 23.54 15.21
CA LEU A 167 -20.26 23.28 14.70
C LEU A 167 -20.24 22.19 13.63
N SER A 168 -21.39 21.61 13.27
CA SER A 168 -21.51 20.74 12.09
C SER A 168 -21.24 21.58 10.86
N ILE A 169 -19.96 21.74 10.53
CA ILE A 169 -19.50 22.40 9.31
C ILE A 169 -20.11 21.59 8.17
N PRO A 170 -21.05 22.15 7.40
CA PRO A 170 -21.63 21.42 6.30
C PRO A 170 -20.52 21.31 5.25
N LYS A 171 -19.98 20.10 5.07
CA LYS A 171 -18.96 19.70 4.08
C LYS A 171 -17.49 19.82 4.51
N CYS A 172 -17.15 19.54 5.77
CA CYS A 172 -15.75 19.25 6.11
C CYS A 172 -15.51 17.75 6.26
N GLU A 173 -14.52 17.25 5.54
CA GLU A 173 -13.99 15.89 5.70
C GLU A 173 -12.77 15.92 6.61
N ILE A 174 -12.55 14.85 7.36
CA ILE A 174 -11.40 14.74 8.27
C ILE A 174 -10.49 13.63 7.79
N LEU A 175 -9.25 14.01 7.50
CA LEU A 175 -8.19 13.07 7.16
C LEU A 175 -7.31 12.82 8.38
N LEU A 176 -7.36 11.59 8.89
CA LEU A 176 -6.51 11.10 9.98
C LEU A 176 -5.22 10.50 9.45
N ASN A 177 -4.13 11.22 9.64
CA ASN A 177 -2.79 10.82 9.24
C ASN A 177 -2.00 10.33 10.46
N ALA A 178 -1.47 9.12 10.37
CA ALA A 178 -0.51 8.63 11.37
C ALA A 178 0.87 9.15 10.99
N ILE A 179 1.48 9.97 11.85
CA ILE A 179 2.89 10.34 11.75
C ILE A 179 3.69 9.24 12.44
N ASN A 180 4.51 8.54 11.66
CA ASN A 180 5.49 7.61 12.20
C ASN A 180 6.71 8.42 12.64
N VAL A 181 7.02 8.40 13.94
CA VAL A 181 8.26 9.00 14.43
C VAL A 181 9.41 8.27 13.76
N HIS A 182 10.11 9.00 12.90
CA HIS A 182 11.26 8.54 12.16
C HIS A 182 12.24 7.81 13.09
N SER A 183 12.69 6.62 12.71
CA SER A 183 13.84 6.02 13.39
C SER A 183 15.00 7.03 13.38
N LEU A 184 15.79 7.04 14.45
CA LEU A 184 16.96 7.90 14.63
C LEU A 184 17.83 8.01 13.35
N ASN A 185 17.86 6.97 12.52
CA ASN A 185 18.62 6.94 11.27
C ASN A 185 18.13 7.94 10.21
N VAL A 186 16.84 8.29 10.15
CA VAL A 186 16.32 9.28 9.20
C VAL A 186 16.56 10.72 9.70
N LEU A 187 16.57 10.92 11.02
CA LEU A 187 17.02 12.18 11.62
C LEU A 187 18.53 12.41 11.39
N LEU A 188 19.31 11.33 11.38
CA LEU A 188 20.74 11.37 11.06
C LEU A 188 21.02 11.50 9.56
N SER A 189 20.19 10.94 8.67
CA SER A 189 20.34 11.09 7.22
C SER A 189 19.88 12.47 6.71
N ASN A 190 18.98 13.14 7.44
CA ASN A 190 18.54 14.51 7.16
C ASN A 190 19.41 15.58 7.83
N GLN A 191 20.65 15.27 8.21
CA GLN A 191 21.65 16.33 8.37
C GLN A 191 21.81 17.03 7.03
N LYS A 192 21.01 18.08 6.82
CA LYS A 192 21.27 19.14 5.85
C LYS A 192 22.77 19.39 5.89
N SER A 193 23.40 19.40 4.70
CA SER A 193 24.64 20.13 4.52
C SER A 193 24.36 21.58 4.90
N MET A 194 24.51 21.91 6.18
CA MET A 194 24.93 23.23 6.55
C MET A 194 26.41 23.30 6.18
N VAL A 195 26.79 24.46 5.64
CA VAL A 195 28.12 24.84 5.13
C VAL A 195 28.31 24.42 3.67
N SER A 196 28.49 25.32 2.70
CA SER A 196 28.86 26.75 2.70
C SER A 196 28.29 27.46 1.48
#